data_AF-A0A8T2Q4V9-F1
#
_entry.id   AF-A0A8T2Q4V9-F1
#
_cell.length_a   1.000
_cell.length_b   1.000
_cell.length_c   1.000
_cell.angle_alpha   90.00
_cell.angle_beta   90.00
_cell.angle_gamma   90.00
#
_symmetry.space_group_name_H-M   'P 1'
#
loop_
_entity.id
_entity.type
_entity.pdbx_description
1 polymer ?
#
loop_
_entity_poly.entity_id
_entity_poly.type
_entity_poly.pdbx_seq_one_letter_code
_entity_poly.pdbx_strand_id
1 'polypeptide(L)'
;MAFFMSPSEQAPRRSNGAGLGLDTFDNSSGLRPPPYPFFALEFDTYQTKQYNDSAASHIGIDLNSLVSARSLPTNLASSHPDLYLYNNYTFMVWIEYDAPSSLMHIWMTNSTSRPIEPIFQLQFDLATLFPDDDSLYVGFSATNPDPRTEGVQANVIYSWNFSSVDLSGSTLDRNETDSPAIFKPSKPRPKSKPRPKTLVLALIHVVTVGVLASLLCWFFCRMHRGRRETPVEKRPPTTPLCVVSNIYK
;
A
#
# COMPACT_ATOMS: atom_id res chain seq x y z
N MET A 1 -4.00 1.81 -5.46
CA MET A 1 -3.49 3.11 -4.93
C MET A 1 -3.71 4.15 -6.00
N ALA A 2 -3.91 5.42 -5.66
CA ALA A 2 -3.94 6.49 -6.65
C ALA A 2 -3.11 7.69 -6.21
N PHE A 3 -2.50 8.39 -7.18
CA PHE A 3 -2.20 9.82 -7.04
C PHE A 3 -3.47 10.58 -7.42
N PHE A 4 -3.88 11.58 -6.64
CA PHE A 4 -5.12 12.31 -6.90
C PHE A 4 -4.98 13.82 -6.75
N MET A 5 -5.91 14.53 -7.40
CA MET A 5 -6.22 15.93 -7.18
C MET A 5 -7.72 16.10 -6.93
N SER A 6 -8.14 16.79 -5.87
CA SER A 6 -9.54 16.97 -5.50
C SER A 6 -9.74 18.17 -4.56
N PRO A 7 -10.91 18.83 -4.54
CA PRO A 7 -11.23 19.84 -3.53
C PRO A 7 -11.40 19.28 -2.10
N SER A 8 -11.51 17.95 -1.95
CA SER A 8 -11.56 17.30 -0.64
C SER A 8 -10.28 16.52 -0.32
N GLU A 9 -9.71 16.75 0.87
CA GLU A 9 -8.66 15.88 1.44
C GLU A 9 -9.23 14.64 2.17
N GLN A 10 -10.54 14.61 2.41
CA GLN A 10 -11.20 13.54 3.15
C GLN A 10 -11.75 12.48 2.19
N ALA A 11 -11.39 11.23 2.44
CA ALA A 11 -11.98 10.09 1.74
C ALA A 11 -13.51 10.05 1.97
N PRO A 12 -14.31 9.77 0.92
CA PRO A 12 -15.74 9.63 1.09
C PRO A 12 -16.14 8.60 2.14
N ARG A 13 -17.15 8.94 2.93
CA ARG A 13 -17.72 7.99 3.89
C ARG A 13 -18.27 6.78 3.13
N ARG A 14 -17.89 5.58 3.57
CA ARG A 14 -18.27 4.29 2.94
C ARG A 14 -17.63 4.04 1.58
N SER A 15 -16.52 4.71 1.25
CA SER A 15 -15.65 4.21 0.17
C SER A 15 -15.20 2.79 0.50
N ASN A 16 -15.37 1.88 -0.45
CA ASN A 16 -14.98 0.47 -0.30
C ASN A 16 -13.57 0.23 -0.84
N GLY A 17 -13.11 -1.03 -0.85
CA GLY A 17 -11.79 -1.38 -1.37
C GLY A 17 -11.55 -0.90 -2.80
N ALA A 18 -12.52 -1.10 -3.70
CA ALA A 18 -12.42 -0.70 -5.10
C ALA A 18 -12.57 0.83 -5.29
N GLY A 19 -13.21 1.54 -4.36
CA GLY A 19 -13.44 2.97 -4.44
C GLY A 19 -12.19 3.84 -4.26
N LEU A 20 -11.02 3.25 -3.98
CA LEU A 20 -9.72 3.91 -3.79
C LEU A 20 -9.70 5.08 -2.80
N GLY A 21 -10.72 5.22 -1.95
CA GLY A 21 -10.89 6.40 -1.09
C GLY A 21 -11.26 7.68 -1.86
N LEU A 22 -11.70 7.57 -3.12
CA LEU A 22 -12.08 8.67 -4.01
C LEU A 22 -13.56 8.61 -4.40
N ASP A 23 -14.14 7.40 -4.43
CA ASP A 23 -15.53 7.18 -4.82
C ASP A 23 -16.27 6.28 -3.81
N THR A 24 -17.59 6.31 -3.87
CA THR A 24 -18.50 5.42 -3.15
C THR A 24 -19.33 4.61 -4.14
N PHE A 25 -19.12 3.31 -4.17
CA PHE A 25 -20.00 2.42 -4.94
C PHE A 25 -21.17 1.92 -4.10
N ASP A 26 -22.37 2.03 -4.65
CA ASP A 26 -23.57 1.38 -4.14
C ASP A 26 -24.12 0.43 -5.21
N ASN A 27 -24.07 -0.88 -4.93
CA ASN A 27 -24.56 -1.95 -5.79
C ASN A 27 -26.02 -1.75 -6.21
N SER A 28 -26.81 -0.97 -5.47
CA SER A 28 -28.24 -0.76 -5.75
C SER A 28 -28.54 0.30 -6.82
N SER A 29 -27.57 1.16 -7.16
CA SER A 29 -27.83 2.36 -7.97
C SER A 29 -26.95 2.56 -9.20
N GLY A 30 -26.04 1.62 -9.49
CA GLY A 30 -25.08 1.75 -10.59
C GLY A 30 -24.02 2.83 -10.34
N LEU A 31 -23.27 3.19 -11.40
CA LEU A 31 -22.26 4.24 -11.35
C LEU A 31 -22.92 5.60 -11.13
N ARG A 32 -22.56 6.25 -10.03
CA ARG A 32 -22.96 7.62 -9.69
C ARG A 32 -21.75 8.53 -9.77
N PRO A 33 -21.93 9.85 -9.93
CA PRO A 33 -20.84 10.79 -9.74
C PRO A 33 -20.25 10.62 -8.33
N PRO A 34 -18.93 10.74 -8.20
CA PRO A 34 -18.29 10.66 -6.90
C PRO A 34 -18.71 11.84 -6.01
N PRO A 35 -18.60 11.72 -4.68
CA PRO A 35 -19.00 12.78 -3.76
C PRO A 35 -18.25 14.09 -3.93
N TYR A 36 -17.02 14.03 -4.45
CA TYR A 36 -16.22 15.19 -4.84
C TYR A 36 -15.60 14.90 -6.21
N PRO A 37 -15.49 15.90 -7.10
CA PRO A 37 -14.76 15.72 -8.34
C PRO A 37 -13.30 15.40 -8.05
N PHE A 38 -12.69 14.61 -8.92
CA PHE A 38 -11.28 14.29 -8.80
C PHE A 38 -10.66 14.01 -10.16
N PHE A 39 -9.36 14.26 -10.24
CA PHE A 39 -8.46 13.61 -11.17
C PHE A 39 -7.70 12.54 -10.39
N ALA A 40 -7.48 11.38 -10.99
CA ALA A 40 -6.55 10.41 -10.43
C ALA A 40 -5.73 9.68 -11.50
N LEU A 41 -4.49 9.35 -11.13
CA LEU A 41 -3.73 8.29 -11.77
C LEU A 41 -3.78 7.08 -10.82
N GLU A 42 -4.57 6.09 -11.18
CA GLU A 42 -4.71 4.86 -10.39
C GLU A 42 -3.68 3.80 -10.79
N PHE A 43 -3.25 3.06 -9.78
CA PHE A 43 -2.45 1.84 -9.86
C PHE A 43 -3.31 0.74 -9.26
N ASP A 44 -4.10 0.09 -10.10
CA ASP A 44 -5.09 -0.89 -9.67
C ASP A 44 -4.57 -2.33 -9.82
N THR A 45 -4.73 -3.07 -8.75
CA THR A 45 -4.33 -4.47 -8.59
C THR A 45 -5.55 -5.37 -8.47
N TYR A 46 -6.73 -4.91 -8.86
CA TYR A 46 -7.94 -5.71 -8.84
C TYR A 46 -8.76 -5.44 -10.10
N GLN A 47 -9.56 -6.42 -10.52
CA GLN A 47 -10.51 -6.22 -11.61
C GLN A 47 -11.92 -6.01 -11.04
N THR A 48 -12.33 -4.76 -10.94
CA THR A 48 -13.66 -4.35 -10.55
C THR A 48 -14.54 -4.18 -11.80
N LYS A 49 -15.38 -5.17 -12.09
CA LYS A 49 -16.28 -5.15 -13.25
C LYS A 49 -17.20 -3.92 -13.30
N GLN A 50 -17.58 -3.42 -12.13
CA GLN A 50 -18.44 -2.25 -11.98
C GLN A 50 -17.78 -0.97 -12.49
N TYR A 51 -16.46 -0.88 -12.40
CA TYR A 51 -15.64 0.21 -12.93
C TYR A 51 -15.11 -0.08 -14.35
N ASN A 52 -15.59 -1.17 -14.96
CA ASN A 52 -15.25 -1.57 -16.33
C ASN A 52 -13.74 -1.85 -16.52
N ASP A 53 -13.09 -2.35 -15.47
CA ASP A 53 -11.66 -2.65 -15.51
C ASP A 53 -11.35 -3.69 -16.57
N SER A 54 -10.47 -3.33 -17.50
CA SER A 54 -10.10 -4.17 -18.63
C SER A 54 -9.15 -5.31 -18.24
N ALA A 55 -8.52 -5.23 -17.06
CA ALA A 55 -7.53 -6.19 -16.60
C ALA A 55 -7.44 -6.26 -15.07
N ALA A 56 -7.01 -7.42 -14.56
CA ALA A 56 -6.71 -7.67 -13.13
C ALA A 56 -5.62 -6.78 -12.53
N SER A 57 -4.72 -6.25 -13.35
CA SER A 57 -3.79 -5.20 -12.97
C SER A 57 -3.69 -4.20 -14.11
N HIS A 58 -3.84 -2.93 -13.78
CA HIS A 58 -3.77 -1.85 -14.77
C HIS A 58 -3.36 -0.53 -14.12
N ILE A 59 -2.97 0.42 -14.96
CA ILE A 59 -2.77 1.83 -14.60
C ILE A 59 -3.86 2.62 -15.31
N GLY A 60 -4.51 3.54 -14.62
CA GLY A 60 -5.71 4.23 -15.11
C GLY A 60 -5.65 5.74 -14.97
N ILE A 61 -6.20 6.47 -15.93
CA ILE A 61 -6.46 7.91 -15.81
C ILE A 61 -7.95 8.10 -15.54
N ASP A 62 -8.27 8.60 -14.35
CA ASP A 62 -9.62 8.80 -13.87
C ASP A 62 -9.99 10.28 -13.91
N LEU A 63 -11.14 10.57 -14.51
CA LEU A 63 -11.66 11.92 -14.70
C LEU A 63 -13.07 11.96 -14.12
N ASN A 64 -13.20 12.33 -12.84
CA ASN A 64 -14.46 12.37 -12.09
C ASN A 64 -15.25 11.05 -12.11
N SER A 65 -14.56 9.92 -12.20
CA SER A 65 -15.11 8.57 -12.31
C SER A 65 -13.97 7.56 -12.20
N LEU A 66 -14.18 6.45 -11.47
CA LEU A 66 -13.27 5.30 -11.46
C LEU A 66 -13.39 4.41 -12.70
N VAL A 67 -14.38 4.67 -13.57
CA VAL A 67 -14.27 4.18 -14.96
C VAL A 67 -13.19 5.02 -15.65
N SER A 68 -11.99 4.47 -15.69
CA SER A 68 -10.81 5.04 -16.33
C SER A 68 -11.12 5.59 -17.73
N ALA A 69 -10.83 6.87 -17.96
CA ALA A 69 -10.89 7.49 -19.27
C ALA A 69 -9.88 6.85 -20.23
N ARG A 70 -8.69 6.48 -19.71
CA ARG A 70 -7.71 5.63 -20.38
C ARG A 70 -7.07 4.67 -19.39
N SER A 71 -6.90 3.41 -19.80
CA SER A 71 -6.29 2.37 -18.99
C SER A 71 -5.17 1.66 -19.75
N LEU A 72 -4.13 1.24 -19.04
CA LEU A 72 -3.04 0.41 -19.54
C LEU A 72 -3.01 -0.91 -18.74
N PRO A 73 -3.42 -2.04 -19.32
CA PRO A 73 -3.24 -3.36 -18.70
C PRO A 73 -1.76 -3.65 -18.43
N THR A 74 -1.45 -4.14 -17.23
CA THR A 74 -0.07 -4.45 -16.82
C THR A 74 0.13 -5.91 -16.41
N ASN A 75 -0.88 -6.76 -16.60
CA ASN A 75 -0.77 -8.22 -16.37
C ASN A 75 0.47 -8.82 -17.06
N LEU A 76 0.97 -9.96 -16.56
CA LEU A 76 2.14 -10.66 -17.14
C LEU A 76 2.00 -11.00 -18.64
N ALA A 77 0.78 -11.12 -19.16
CA ALA A 77 0.49 -11.39 -20.57
C ALA A 77 0.18 -10.12 -21.39
N SER A 78 0.26 -8.93 -20.78
CA SER A 78 0.02 -7.65 -21.45
C SER A 78 1.20 -7.21 -22.30
N SER A 79 1.06 -6.08 -22.99
CA SER A 79 2.16 -5.42 -23.69
C SER A 79 3.19 -4.76 -22.75
N HIS A 80 2.84 -4.56 -21.49
CA HIS A 80 3.69 -3.92 -20.47
C HIS A 80 3.83 -4.81 -19.22
N PRO A 81 4.36 -6.03 -19.36
CA PRO A 81 4.53 -6.95 -18.22
C PRO A 81 5.63 -6.47 -17.25
N ASP A 82 6.49 -5.56 -17.69
CA ASP A 82 7.47 -4.86 -16.87
C ASP A 82 6.82 -3.88 -15.87
N LEU A 83 5.59 -3.43 -16.15
CA LEU A 83 4.80 -2.56 -15.28
C LEU A 83 3.80 -3.33 -14.39
N TYR A 84 3.95 -4.65 -14.29
CA TYR A 84 3.05 -5.48 -13.48
C TYR A 84 3.12 -5.11 -12.00
N LEU A 85 1.99 -4.67 -11.42
CA LEU A 85 1.95 -4.04 -10.09
C LEU A 85 2.14 -5.02 -8.91
N TYR A 86 2.23 -6.32 -9.19
CA TYR A 86 2.53 -7.34 -8.19
C TYR A 86 4.05 -7.59 -8.07
N ASN A 87 4.44 -8.56 -7.25
CA ASN A 87 5.83 -9.02 -7.06
C ASN A 87 6.77 -8.02 -6.39
N ASN A 88 6.22 -7.04 -5.65
CA ASN A 88 7.00 -6.09 -4.84
C ASN A 88 8.01 -5.27 -5.68
N TYR A 89 7.67 -5.03 -6.94
CA TYR A 89 8.43 -4.10 -7.79
C TYR A 89 8.32 -2.68 -7.27
N THR A 90 9.36 -1.89 -7.56
CA THR A 90 9.39 -0.47 -7.26
C THR A 90 9.33 0.28 -8.58
N PHE A 91 8.45 1.27 -8.64
CA PHE A 91 8.23 2.05 -9.85
C PHE A 91 8.60 3.52 -9.62
N MET A 92 9.04 4.17 -10.69
CA MET A 92 9.14 5.63 -10.77
C MET A 92 8.07 6.13 -11.73
N VAL A 93 7.36 7.18 -11.31
CA VAL A 93 6.25 7.78 -12.06
C VAL A 93 6.50 9.28 -12.18
N TRP A 94 6.23 9.82 -13.38
CA TRP A 94 6.25 11.25 -13.65
C TRP A 94 4.90 11.64 -14.25
N ILE A 95 4.31 12.70 -13.72
CA ILE A 95 3.06 13.30 -14.22
C ILE A 95 3.41 14.75 -14.53
N GLU A 96 3.27 15.14 -15.79
CA GLU A 96 3.47 16.52 -16.23
C GLU A 96 2.20 16.99 -16.93
N TYR A 97 1.74 18.18 -16.56
CA TYR A 97 0.58 18.81 -17.16
C TYR A 97 0.93 20.22 -17.61
N ASP A 98 0.76 20.49 -18.91
CA ASP A 98 0.95 21.80 -19.50
C ASP A 98 -0.42 22.49 -19.65
N ALA A 99 -0.74 23.40 -18.73
CA ALA A 99 -2.08 24.01 -18.67
C ALA A 99 -2.47 24.81 -19.93
N PRO A 100 -1.60 25.66 -20.54
CA PRO A 100 -1.93 26.39 -21.76
C PRO A 100 -2.29 25.50 -22.95
N SER A 101 -1.64 24.33 -23.07
CA SER A 101 -1.97 23.38 -24.11
C SER A 101 -2.92 22.29 -23.64
N SER A 102 -3.34 22.26 -22.37
CA SER A 102 -4.13 21.20 -21.72
C SER A 102 -3.59 19.79 -21.97
N LEU A 103 -2.27 19.64 -22.10
CA LEU A 103 -1.63 18.38 -22.45
C LEU A 103 -1.00 17.74 -21.22
N MET A 104 -1.45 16.53 -20.92
CA MET A 104 -0.92 15.69 -19.86
C MET A 104 -0.04 14.58 -20.43
N HIS A 105 1.13 14.40 -19.85
CA HIS A 105 1.99 13.27 -20.13
C HIS A 105 2.32 12.50 -18.84
N ILE A 106 2.28 11.18 -18.93
CA ILE A 106 2.55 10.28 -17.81
C ILE A 106 3.59 9.26 -18.24
N TRP A 107 4.67 9.15 -17.47
CA TRP A 107 5.71 8.15 -17.65
C TRP A 107 5.72 7.24 -16.43
N MET A 108 5.98 5.95 -16.65
CA MET A 108 6.21 5.00 -15.59
C MET A 108 7.28 3.99 -16.01
N THR A 109 8.09 3.55 -15.06
CA THR A 109 9.10 2.50 -15.27
C THR A 109 9.34 1.73 -13.98
N ASN A 110 9.77 0.47 -14.09
CA ASN A 110 10.33 -0.31 -12.98
C ASN A 110 11.86 -0.14 -12.82
N SER A 111 12.45 0.83 -13.54
CA SER A 111 13.86 1.17 -13.51
C SER A 111 14.09 2.54 -12.83
N THR A 112 15.30 3.08 -12.93
CA THR A 112 15.69 4.39 -12.37
C THR A 112 15.69 5.53 -13.40
N SER A 113 15.62 5.20 -14.68
CA SER A 113 15.67 6.17 -15.78
C SER A 113 14.29 6.40 -16.37
N ARG A 114 13.89 7.66 -16.52
CA ARG A 114 12.65 8.03 -17.20
C ARG A 114 12.67 7.54 -18.66
N PRO A 115 11.64 6.79 -19.12
CA PRO A 115 11.51 6.41 -20.53
C PRO A 115 11.41 7.62 -21.45
N ILE A 116 11.77 7.44 -22.73
CA ILE A 116 11.62 8.48 -23.76
C ILE A 116 10.12 8.73 -24.01
N GLU A 117 9.38 7.66 -24.27
CA GLU A 117 7.95 7.74 -24.57
C GLU A 117 7.11 7.65 -23.29
N PRO A 118 6.06 8.48 -23.15
CA PRO A 118 5.11 8.36 -22.06
C PRO A 118 4.22 7.13 -22.24
N ILE A 119 3.77 6.55 -21.12
CA ILE A 119 2.73 5.50 -21.14
C ILE A 119 1.35 6.10 -21.46
N PHE A 120 1.14 7.39 -21.17
CA PHE A 120 -0.05 8.13 -21.58
C PHE A 120 0.27 9.56 -22.03
N GLN A 121 -0.42 9.99 -23.10
CA GLN A 121 -0.50 11.37 -23.55
C GLN A 121 -1.96 11.81 -23.75
N LEU A 122 -2.52 12.58 -22.81
CA LEU A 122 -3.94 12.94 -22.80
C LEU A 122 -4.13 14.44 -22.98
N GLN A 123 -4.95 14.82 -23.95
CA GLN A 123 -5.37 16.20 -24.22
C GLN A 123 -6.67 16.46 -23.45
N PHE A 124 -6.60 17.09 -22.27
CA PHE A 124 -7.75 17.31 -21.40
C PHE A 124 -7.55 18.53 -20.50
N ASP A 125 -8.53 19.44 -20.49
CA ASP A 125 -8.49 20.63 -19.63
C ASP A 125 -8.94 20.30 -18.21
N LEU A 126 -7.97 20.20 -17.28
CA LEU A 126 -8.23 19.92 -15.87
C LEU A 126 -9.13 20.95 -15.20
N ALA A 127 -9.19 22.21 -15.68
CA ALA A 127 -10.08 23.22 -15.11
C ALA A 127 -11.56 22.83 -15.26
N THR A 128 -11.90 22.05 -16.28
CA THR A 128 -13.27 21.57 -16.49
C THR A 128 -13.73 20.56 -15.45
N LEU A 129 -12.81 19.91 -14.72
CA LEU A 129 -13.14 19.04 -13.59
C LEU A 129 -13.45 19.80 -12.30
N PHE A 130 -12.92 21.03 -12.17
CA PHE A 130 -12.93 21.82 -10.95
C PHE A 130 -13.44 23.25 -11.22
N PRO A 131 -14.62 23.43 -11.84
CA PRO A 131 -15.06 24.73 -12.33
C PRO A 131 -15.30 25.76 -11.21
N ASP A 132 -15.59 25.29 -10.00
CA ASP A 132 -16.00 26.12 -8.86
C ASP A 132 -14.95 26.13 -7.72
N ASP A 133 -13.77 25.54 -7.93
CA ASP A 133 -12.77 25.33 -6.89
C ASP A 133 -11.48 26.13 -7.12
N ASP A 134 -11.21 27.10 -6.25
CA ASP A 134 -10.01 27.95 -6.31
C ASP A 134 -8.75 27.27 -5.74
N SER A 135 -8.90 26.13 -5.08
CA SER A 135 -7.79 25.39 -4.46
C SER A 135 -8.07 23.89 -4.43
N LEU A 136 -7.04 23.09 -4.72
CA LEU A 136 -7.12 21.64 -4.73
C LEU A 136 -6.10 21.03 -3.77
N TYR A 137 -6.47 19.91 -3.19
CA TYR A 137 -5.54 19.01 -2.51
C TYR A 137 -4.92 18.07 -3.54
N VAL A 138 -3.61 17.83 -3.40
CA VAL A 138 -2.89 16.82 -4.17
C VAL A 138 -2.30 15.80 -3.20
N GLY A 139 -2.39 14.53 -3.53
CA GLY A 139 -1.94 13.50 -2.59
C GLY A 139 -2.03 12.09 -3.13
N PHE A 140 -1.97 11.14 -2.21
CA PHE A 140 -2.10 9.72 -2.51
C PHE A 140 -3.23 9.12 -1.68
N SER A 141 -4.02 8.26 -2.31
CA SER A 141 -5.04 7.45 -1.65
C SER A 141 -4.75 5.96 -1.85
N ALA A 142 -5.11 5.15 -0.88
CA ALA A 142 -4.97 3.71 -0.98
C ALA A 142 -5.99 3.02 -0.08
N THR A 143 -6.54 1.94 -0.60
CA THR A 143 -7.50 1.07 0.08
C THR A 143 -7.02 -0.37 -0.04
N ASN A 144 -7.52 -1.21 0.85
CA ASN A 144 -7.45 -2.65 0.73
C ASN A 144 -8.88 -3.19 0.69
N PRO A 145 -9.13 -4.33 0.05
CA PRO A 145 -10.40 -5.03 0.19
C PRO A 145 -10.59 -5.53 1.63
N ASP A 146 -11.79 -6.05 1.95
CA ASP A 146 -12.07 -6.58 3.29
C ASP A 146 -11.09 -7.74 3.57
N PRO A 147 -10.24 -7.64 4.63
CA PRO A 147 -9.20 -8.63 4.91
C PRO A 147 -9.75 -10.02 5.27
N ARG A 148 -11.06 -10.14 5.53
CA ARG A 148 -11.73 -11.42 5.81
C ARG A 148 -12.11 -12.16 4.53
N THR A 149 -12.28 -11.45 3.42
CA THR A 149 -12.71 -12.03 2.14
C THR A 149 -11.57 -12.07 1.13
N GLU A 150 -10.61 -11.15 1.23
CA GLU A 150 -9.53 -10.98 0.26
C GLU A 150 -8.19 -10.66 0.92
N GLY A 151 -7.10 -10.80 0.15
CA GLY A 151 -5.75 -10.48 0.62
C GLY A 151 -5.56 -8.97 0.81
N VAL A 152 -4.66 -8.61 1.73
CA VAL A 152 -4.21 -7.21 1.91
C VAL A 152 -2.87 -6.99 1.25
N GLN A 153 -2.65 -5.77 0.76
CA GLN A 153 -1.39 -5.38 0.15
C GLN A 153 -0.81 -4.12 0.81
N ALA A 154 0.51 -3.99 0.73
CA ALA A 154 1.23 -2.82 1.18
C ALA A 154 1.32 -1.79 0.05
N ASN A 155 1.00 -0.55 0.38
CA ASN A 155 1.01 0.60 -0.51
C ASN A 155 2.06 1.58 0.02
N VAL A 156 3.25 1.64 -0.59
CA VAL A 156 4.41 2.36 -0.04
C VAL A 156 4.92 3.41 -1.02
N ILE A 157 4.93 4.67 -0.58
CA ILE A 157 5.59 5.77 -1.29
C ILE A 157 6.96 6.01 -0.67
N TYR A 158 8.03 5.77 -1.43
CA TYR A 158 9.41 5.98 -0.96
C TYR A 158 9.84 7.44 -0.97
N SER A 159 9.40 8.18 -1.98
CA SER A 159 9.67 9.60 -2.15
C SER A 159 8.62 10.21 -3.07
N TRP A 160 8.27 11.47 -2.85
CA TRP A 160 7.51 12.26 -3.81
C TRP A 160 8.23 13.58 -4.06
N ASN A 161 7.95 14.22 -5.20
CA ASN A 161 8.19 15.64 -5.40
C ASN A 161 6.98 16.23 -6.15
N PHE A 162 6.58 17.45 -5.80
CA PHE A 162 5.47 18.14 -6.42
C PHE A 162 5.82 19.63 -6.57
N SER A 163 5.52 20.19 -7.73
CA SER A 163 5.66 21.61 -8.02
C SER A 163 4.53 22.07 -8.93
N SER A 164 3.97 23.24 -8.64
CA SER A 164 3.03 23.94 -9.51
C SER A 164 3.51 25.37 -9.68
N VAL A 165 3.32 25.94 -10.88
CA VAL A 165 3.69 27.33 -11.19
C VAL A 165 2.42 28.06 -11.54
N ASP A 166 2.20 29.19 -10.86
CA ASP A 166 1.10 30.09 -11.19
C ASP A 166 1.45 30.86 -12.48
N LEU A 167 0.60 30.71 -13.50
CA LEU A 167 0.74 31.40 -14.78
C LEU A 167 0.02 32.76 -14.79
N SER A 168 -0.73 33.09 -13.73
CA SER A 168 -1.45 34.36 -13.57
C SER A 168 -0.52 35.52 -13.23
N GLY A 169 0.37 35.87 -14.17
CA GLY A 169 1.30 36.98 -14.00
C GLY A 169 2.45 37.03 -14.99
N SER A 170 2.68 35.97 -15.76
CA SER A 170 3.67 35.99 -16.84
C SER A 170 3.08 36.68 -18.08
N THR A 171 3.16 38.00 -18.15
CA THR A 171 3.30 38.67 -19.44
C THR A 171 4.55 38.06 -20.08
N LEU A 172 4.35 37.20 -21.08
CA LEU A 172 5.42 36.63 -21.88
C LEU A 172 6.10 37.75 -22.68
N ASP A 173 7.05 38.44 -22.05
CA ASP A 173 8.17 39.02 -22.79
C ASP A 173 9.03 37.83 -23.24
N ARG A 174 8.61 37.24 -24.35
CA ARG A 174 9.31 36.19 -25.07
C ARG A 174 10.55 36.81 -25.74
N ASN A 175 11.53 37.17 -24.93
CA ASN A 175 12.89 37.51 -25.37
C ASN A 175 13.83 37.54 -24.16
N GLU A 176 14.07 36.39 -23.54
CA GLU A 176 15.37 36.19 -22.92
C GLU A 176 15.80 34.73 -23.05
N THR A 177 16.87 34.55 -23.81
CA THR A 177 17.65 33.34 -23.92
C THR A 177 18.31 33.08 -22.58
N ASP A 178 17.58 32.53 -21.60
CA ASP A 178 18.20 32.07 -20.38
C ASP A 178 18.09 30.54 -20.26
N SER A 179 19.26 29.94 -20.24
CA SER A 179 19.44 28.49 -20.16
C SER A 179 18.85 27.96 -18.85
N PRO A 180 18.32 26.72 -18.81
CA PRO A 180 17.76 26.17 -17.60
C PRO A 180 18.83 26.11 -16.50
N ALA A 181 18.57 26.84 -15.42
CA ALA A 181 19.42 26.85 -14.23
C ALA A 181 19.58 25.41 -13.70
N ILE A 182 20.81 24.91 -13.76
CA ILE A 182 21.20 23.63 -13.16
C ILE A 182 20.87 23.68 -11.67
N PHE A 183 19.86 22.91 -11.26
CA PHE A 183 19.46 22.72 -9.88
C PHE A 183 20.63 22.11 -9.10
N LYS A 184 21.28 22.90 -8.23
CA LYS A 184 22.33 22.39 -7.35
C LYS A 184 21.67 21.55 -6.24
N PRO A 185 22.02 20.27 -6.08
CA PRO A 185 21.45 19.46 -5.01
C PRO A 185 21.82 20.02 -3.65
N SER A 186 20.83 20.14 -2.77
CA SER A 186 21.04 20.53 -1.38
C SER A 186 21.86 19.46 -0.64
N LYS A 187 22.77 19.93 0.24
CA LYS A 187 23.66 19.05 1.01
C LYS A 187 22.84 18.03 1.82
N PRO A 188 23.27 16.76 1.92
CA PRO A 188 22.56 15.76 2.70
C PRO A 188 22.52 16.17 4.18
N ARG A 189 21.32 16.15 4.76
CA ARG A 189 21.11 16.29 6.21
C ARG A 189 21.92 15.20 6.95
N PRO A 190 22.55 15.52 8.09
CA PRO A 190 23.28 14.53 8.87
C PRO A 190 22.35 13.40 9.32
N LYS A 191 22.73 12.16 8.99
CA LYS A 191 22.02 10.95 9.40
C LYS A 191 21.92 10.90 10.92
N SER A 192 20.71 10.79 11.45
CA SER A 192 20.47 10.57 12.88
C SER A 192 21.12 9.26 13.33
N LYS A 193 21.87 9.31 14.45
CA LYS A 193 22.55 8.14 15.03
C LYS A 193 21.51 7.05 15.39
N PRO A 194 21.83 5.75 15.16
CA PRO A 194 20.93 4.67 15.53
C PRO A 194 20.78 4.61 17.06
N ARG A 195 19.52 4.51 17.53
CA ARG A 195 19.20 4.29 18.96
C ARG A 195 19.74 2.90 19.40
N PRO A 196 20.27 2.76 20.63
CA PRO A 196 20.91 1.53 21.06
C PRO A 196 19.89 0.39 21.22
N LYS A 197 20.00 -0.64 20.37
CA LYS A 197 19.20 -1.87 20.40
C LYS A 197 19.53 -2.79 21.59
N THR A 198 20.55 -2.45 22.38
CA THR A 198 21.05 -3.26 23.51
C THR A 198 20.10 -3.32 24.70
N LEU A 199 19.31 -2.26 24.95
CA LEU A 199 18.41 -2.22 26.11
C LEU A 199 17.18 -3.13 25.93
N VAL A 200 16.71 -3.29 24.68
CA VAL A 200 15.59 -4.18 24.34
C VAL A 200 16.00 -5.65 24.46
N LEU A 201 17.20 -6.02 24.00
CA LEU A 201 17.68 -7.41 24.15
C LEU A 201 17.87 -7.81 25.62
N ALA A 202 18.35 -6.90 26.47
CA ALA A 202 18.53 -7.18 27.89
C ALA A 202 17.20 -7.46 28.60
N LEU A 203 16.15 -6.68 28.30
CA LEU A 203 14.80 -6.89 28.82
C LEU A 203 14.23 -8.27 28.41
N ILE A 204 14.43 -8.69 27.15
CA ILE A 204 13.97 -9.99 26.66
C ILE A 204 14.66 -11.15 27.40
N HIS A 205 15.97 -11.04 27.68
CA HIS A 205 16.72 -12.06 28.40
C HIS A 205 16.28 -12.22 29.86
N VAL A 206 16.01 -11.10 30.55
CA VAL A 206 15.54 -11.15 31.94
C VAL A 206 14.17 -11.81 32.04
N VAL A 207 13.25 -11.49 31.11
CA VAL A 207 11.91 -12.08 31.09
C VAL A 207 11.97 -13.58 30.78
N THR A 208 12.78 -14.00 29.80
CA THR A 208 12.90 -15.44 29.45
C THR A 208 13.47 -16.27 30.60
N VAL A 209 14.51 -15.78 31.30
CA VAL A 209 15.08 -16.47 32.48
C VAL A 209 14.06 -16.57 33.62
N GLY A 210 13.30 -15.49 33.87
CA GLY A 210 12.26 -15.47 34.91
C GLY A 210 11.13 -16.48 34.65
N VAL A 211 10.68 -16.60 33.40
CA VAL A 211 9.66 -17.58 32.99
C VAL A 211 10.20 -19.01 33.15
N LEU A 212 11.44 -19.27 32.71
CA LEU A 212 12.04 -20.59 32.81
C LEU A 212 12.18 -21.06 34.26
N ALA A 213 12.64 -20.17 35.16
CA ALA A 213 12.78 -20.46 36.58
C ALA A 213 11.41 -20.75 37.24
N SER A 214 10.38 -20.00 36.85
CA SER A 214 9.01 -20.21 37.34
C SER A 214 8.43 -21.57 36.92
N LEU A 215 8.68 -21.98 35.67
CA LEU A 215 8.25 -23.28 35.16
C LEU A 215 8.99 -24.44 35.83
N LEU A 216 10.30 -24.31 36.06
CA LEU A 216 11.08 -25.31 36.79
C LEU A 216 10.62 -25.42 38.24
N CYS A 217 10.41 -24.30 38.93
CA CYS A 217 9.87 -24.27 40.29
C CYS A 217 8.50 -24.97 40.34
N TRP A 218 7.58 -24.63 39.43
CA TRP A 218 6.28 -25.28 39.33
C TRP A 218 6.39 -26.80 39.10
N PHE A 219 7.28 -27.23 38.20
CA PHE A 219 7.52 -28.64 37.93
C PHE A 219 8.04 -29.39 39.16
N PHE A 220 9.04 -28.83 39.86
CA PHE A 220 9.57 -29.43 41.10
C PHE A 220 8.54 -29.43 42.24
N CYS A 221 7.77 -28.36 42.41
CA CYS A 221 6.67 -28.32 43.37
C CYS A 221 5.60 -29.37 43.07
N ARG A 222 5.28 -29.60 41.79
CA ARG A 222 4.32 -30.62 41.35
C ARG A 222 4.86 -32.04 41.61
N MET A 223 6.13 -32.28 41.32
CA MET A 223 6.82 -33.54 41.61
C MET A 223 6.84 -33.85 43.12
N HIS A 224 7.08 -32.84 43.97
CA HIS A 224 7.06 -33.02 45.42
C HIS A 224 5.65 -33.24 45.98
N ARG A 225 4.62 -32.63 45.38
CA ARG A 225 3.21 -32.88 45.77
C ARG A 225 2.73 -34.27 45.39
N GLY A 226 3.26 -34.87 44.33
CA GLY A 226 2.93 -36.24 43.89
C GLY A 226 3.53 -37.36 44.76
N ARG A 227 4.33 -37.03 45.78
CA ARG A 227 5.05 -38.01 46.63
C ARG A 227 4.46 -38.21 48.03
N ARG A 228 3.24 -37.72 48.30
CA ARG A 228 2.53 -37.98 49.57
C ARG A 228 1.63 -39.22 49.45
N GLU A 229 2.15 -40.29 50.04
CA GLU A 229 1.61 -41.59 50.49
C GLU A 229 0.17 -42.01 50.11
N THR A 230 0.08 -43.17 49.46
CA THR A 230 -1.11 -44.02 49.42
C THR A 230 -1.14 -44.95 50.65
N PRO A 231 -2.27 -45.15 51.35
CA PRO A 231 -2.37 -46.12 52.43
C PRO A 231 -2.21 -47.56 51.92
N VAL A 232 -1.49 -48.38 52.67
CA VAL A 232 -1.23 -49.80 52.37
C VAL A 232 -2.49 -50.63 52.61
N GLU A 233 -3.14 -51.08 51.54
CA GLU A 233 -4.14 -52.15 51.59
C GLU A 233 -3.43 -53.51 51.42
N LYS A 234 -3.55 -54.39 52.42
CA LYS A 234 -2.99 -55.75 52.37
C LYS A 234 -3.93 -56.68 51.59
N ARG A 235 -3.43 -57.34 50.54
CA ARG A 235 -4.05 -58.55 49.96
C ARG A 235 -2.99 -59.61 49.56
N PRO A 236 -3.38 -60.91 49.56
CA PRO A 236 -2.48 -62.05 49.72
C PRO A 236 -1.77 -62.49 48.42
N PRO A 237 -0.77 -63.39 48.50
CA PRO A 237 0.20 -63.57 47.43
C PRO A 237 -0.20 -64.59 46.35
N THR A 238 0.51 -64.42 45.22
CA THR A 238 0.95 -65.39 44.20
C THR A 238 -0.02 -65.87 43.13
N THR A 239 0.30 -65.53 41.86
CA THR A 239 1.00 -66.44 40.92
C THR A 239 1.43 -65.68 39.66
N PRO A 240 2.55 -66.05 38.99
CA PRO A 240 3.09 -65.30 37.86
C PRO A 240 2.56 -65.83 36.52
N LEU A 241 2.22 -64.94 35.60
CA LEU A 241 2.07 -65.28 34.19
C LEU A 241 2.64 -64.16 33.34
N CYS A 242 3.66 -64.55 32.58
CA CYS A 242 4.41 -63.78 31.60
C CYS A 242 3.56 -63.62 30.33
N VAL A 243 3.34 -62.39 29.86
CA VAL A 243 3.14 -62.09 28.43
C VAL A 243 3.75 -60.73 28.10
N VAL A 244 4.68 -60.76 27.14
CA VAL A 244 5.31 -59.63 26.48
C VAL A 244 4.38 -59.12 25.36
N SER A 245 4.20 -57.81 25.25
CA SER A 245 3.90 -57.16 23.97
C SER A 245 4.29 -55.68 24.02
N ASN A 246 5.28 -55.33 23.21
CA ASN A 246 5.64 -53.97 22.84
C ASN A 246 4.73 -53.51 21.71
N ILE A 247 4.18 -52.29 21.76
CA ILE A 247 4.02 -51.46 20.56
C ILE A 247 4.40 -50.01 20.90
N TYR A 248 5.30 -49.49 20.07
CA TYR A 248 5.84 -48.13 20.06
C TYR A 248 4.87 -47.16 19.36
N LYS A 249 4.97 -45.89 19.80
CA LYS A 249 4.64 -44.61 19.14
C LYS A 249 3.82 -44.60 17.85
#